data_AF-A0A5D0XWB6-F1
#
_entry.id   AF-A0A5D0XWB6-F1
#
_cell.length_a   1.000
_cell.length_b   1.000
_cell.length_c   1.000
_cell.angle_alpha   90.00
_cell.angle_beta   90.00
_cell.angle_gamma   90.00
#
_symmetry.space_group_name_H-M   'P 1'
#
loop_
_entity.id
_entity.type
_entity.pdbx_description
1 polymer ?
#
loop_
_entity_poly.entity_id
_entity_poly.type
_entity_poly.pdbx_seq_one_letter_code
_entity_poly.pdbx_strand_id
1 'polypeptide(L)'
;MSATPHIELDRILAARERDNMAPTIAALLRLHQEHPEDPRVLYEVGGAYDTAGEEATAAGFYERAMAAGLDGAVRQRGVSEIARRLGALTKQESVGKCTPHRNTGPRIEP
;
A
#
# COMPACT_ATOMS: atom_id res chain seq x y z
N MET A 1 -27.34 -14.20 6.98
CA MET A 1 -26.08 -14.65 7.61
C MET A 1 -24.95 -13.99 6.85
N SER A 2 -24.54 -12.77 7.23
CA SER A 2 -23.37 -12.13 6.61
C SER A 2 -22.15 -12.93 7.03
N ALA A 3 -21.59 -13.72 6.11
CA ALA A 3 -20.25 -14.26 6.29
C ALA A 3 -19.35 -13.07 6.62
N THR A 4 -18.69 -13.10 7.77
CA THR A 4 -17.79 -12.04 8.21
C THR A 4 -16.77 -11.83 7.08
N PRO A 5 -16.58 -10.60 6.57
CA PRO A 5 -15.62 -10.34 5.47
C PRO A 5 -14.23 -10.90 5.78
N HIS A 6 -13.90 -11.03 7.06
CA HIS A 6 -12.69 -11.67 7.56
C HIS A 6 -12.53 -13.15 7.19
N ILE A 7 -13.59 -13.93 7.03
CA ILE A 7 -13.49 -15.36 6.65
C ILE A 7 -13.03 -15.49 5.19
N GLU A 8 -13.62 -14.68 4.31
CA GLU A 8 -13.24 -14.67 2.90
C GLU A 8 -11.84 -14.08 2.72
N LEU A 9 -11.51 -13.05 3.50
CA LEU A 9 -10.16 -12.50 3.57
C LEU A 9 -9.12 -13.56 3.97
N ASP A 10 -9.36 -14.30 5.05
CA ASP A 10 -8.47 -15.38 5.51
C ASP A 10 -8.30 -16.48 4.44
N ARG A 11 -9.35 -16.80 3.67
CA ARG A 11 -9.24 -17.74 2.54
C ARG A 11 -8.34 -17.23 1.41
N ILE A 12 -8.51 -15.97 1.02
CA ILE A 12 -7.70 -15.34 -0.03
C ILE A 12 -6.23 -15.31 0.39
N LEU A 13 -5.96 -14.98 1.67
CA LEU A 13 -4.61 -14.96 2.23
C LEU A 13 -4.01 -16.36 2.38
N ALA A 14 -4.81 -17.37 2.73
CA ALA A 14 -4.36 -18.76 2.79
C ALA A 14 -3.98 -19.30 1.40
N ALA A 15 -4.67 -18.85 0.36
CA ALA A 15 -4.40 -19.22 -1.03
C ALA A 15 -3.33 -18.33 -1.70
N ARG A 16 -2.73 -17.37 -0.99
CA ARG A 16 -1.78 -16.45 -1.61
C ARG A 16 -0.50 -17.15 -2.05
N GLU A 17 -0.09 -16.88 -3.28
CA GLU A 17 1.20 -17.32 -3.80
C GLU A 17 2.15 -16.14 -3.86
N ARG A 18 3.24 -16.19 -3.09
CA ARG A 18 4.22 -15.09 -3.05
C ARG A 18 4.93 -14.87 -4.38
N ASP A 19 5.06 -15.93 -5.18
CA ASP A 19 5.64 -15.89 -6.53
C ASP A 19 4.66 -15.28 -7.56
N ASN A 20 3.35 -15.30 -7.26
CA ASN A 20 2.29 -14.78 -8.12
C ASN A 20 1.19 -14.08 -7.31
N MET A 21 1.47 -12.84 -6.90
CA MET A 21 0.55 -12.05 -6.07
C MET A 21 -0.60 -11.39 -6.86
N ALA A 22 -0.52 -11.33 -8.19
CA ALA A 22 -1.54 -10.72 -9.05
C ALA A 22 -2.97 -11.26 -8.82
N PRO A 23 -3.22 -12.59 -8.79
CA PRO A 23 -4.55 -13.12 -8.50
C PRO A 23 -5.02 -12.81 -7.07
N THR A 24 -4.10 -12.80 -6.09
CA THR A 24 -4.41 -12.44 -4.70
C THR A 24 -4.83 -10.98 -4.61
N ILE A 25 -4.11 -10.06 -5.26
CA ILE A 25 -4.45 -8.64 -5.31
C ILE A 25 -5.83 -8.44 -5.93
N ALA A 26 -6.12 -9.10 -7.06
CA ALA A 26 -7.41 -9.00 -7.71
C ALA A 26 -8.56 -9.46 -6.81
N ALA A 27 -8.38 -10.56 -6.08
CA ALA A 27 -9.37 -11.07 -5.13
C ALA A 27 -9.57 -10.12 -3.93
N LEU A 28 -8.48 -9.60 -3.35
CA LEU A 28 -8.53 -8.62 -2.26
C LEU A 28 -9.20 -7.32 -2.67
N LEU A 29 -8.94 -6.83 -3.90
CA LEU A 29 -9.60 -5.64 -4.43
C LEU A 29 -11.11 -5.82 -4.60
N ARG A 30 -11.57 -7.02 -4.98
CA ARG A 30 -13.02 -7.30 -5.02
C ARG A 30 -13.63 -7.25 -3.63
N LEU A 31 -12.97 -7.86 -2.65
CA LEU A 31 -13.44 -7.81 -1.26
C LEU A 31 -13.44 -6.36 -0.73
N HIS A 32 -12.46 -5.55 -1.11
CA HIS A 32 -12.44 -4.12 -0.79
C HIS A 32 -13.58 -3.35 -1.44
N GLN A 33 -14.02 -3.69 -2.66
CA GLN A 33 -15.19 -3.04 -3.27
C GLN A 33 -16.48 -3.37 -2.52
N GLU A 34 -16.60 -4.58 -1.96
CA GLU A 34 -17.74 -4.98 -1.13
C GLU A 34 -17.67 -4.37 0.28
N HIS A 35 -16.46 -4.15 0.80
CA HIS A 35 -16.20 -3.61 2.13
C HIS A 35 -15.14 -2.49 2.10
N PRO A 36 -15.45 -1.31 1.53
CA PRO A 36 -14.46 -0.25 1.30
C PRO A 36 -13.94 0.40 2.58
N GLU A 37 -14.69 0.29 3.67
CA GLU A 37 -14.40 0.92 4.95
C GLU A 37 -13.83 -0.08 5.98
N ASP A 38 -13.63 -1.35 5.60
CA ASP A 38 -13.06 -2.34 6.51
C ASP A 38 -11.54 -2.12 6.66
N PRO A 39 -11.07 -1.72 7.86
CA PRO A 39 -9.67 -1.40 8.06
C PRO A 39 -8.76 -2.62 7.88
N ARG A 40 -9.24 -3.84 8.17
CA ARG A 40 -8.45 -5.07 8.02
C ARG A 40 -8.30 -5.43 6.54
N VAL A 41 -9.33 -5.25 5.73
CA VAL A 41 -9.24 -5.44 4.28
C VAL A 41 -8.24 -4.47 3.66
N LEU A 42 -8.29 -3.18 4.04
CA LEU A 42 -7.34 -2.16 3.57
C LEU A 42 -5.88 -2.52 3.92
N TYR A 43 -5.65 -3.02 5.13
CA TYR A 43 -4.32 -3.45 5.58
C TYR A 43 -3.77 -4.63 4.76
N GLU A 44 -4.59 -5.66 4.53
CA GLU A 44 -4.17 -6.85 3.78
C GLU A 44 -3.97 -6.56 2.28
N VAL A 45 -4.76 -5.67 1.68
CA VAL A 45 -4.52 -5.15 0.33
C VAL A 45 -3.15 -4.49 0.26
N GLY A 46 -2.81 -3.64 1.24
CA GLY A 46 -1.48 -3.04 1.36
C GLY A 46 -0.37 -4.09 1.44
N GLY A 47 -0.53 -5.11 2.27
CA GLY A 47 0.44 -6.21 2.40
C GLY A 47 0.64 -7.03 1.13
N ALA A 48 -0.41 -7.16 0.31
CA ALA A 48 -0.32 -7.85 -0.97
C ALA A 48 0.48 -7.05 -2.01
N TYR A 49 0.28 -5.73 -2.07
CA TYR A 49 1.07 -4.84 -2.93
C TYR A 49 2.54 -4.76 -2.49
N ASP A 50 2.79 -4.72 -1.18
CA ASP A 50 4.15 -4.73 -0.61
C ASP A 50 4.92 -6.01 -1.03
N THR A 51 4.25 -7.17 -0.94
CA THR A 51 4.83 -8.45 -1.40
C THR A 51 5.05 -8.48 -2.92
N ALA A 52 4.20 -7.78 -3.70
CA ALA A 52 4.35 -7.65 -5.14
C ALA A 52 5.43 -6.63 -5.57
N GLY A 53 6.04 -5.91 -4.61
CA GLY A 53 7.06 -4.89 -4.85
C GLY A 53 6.50 -3.48 -5.12
N GLU A 54 5.19 -3.27 -4.98
CA GLU A 54 4.54 -1.96 -5.10
C GLU A 54 4.42 -1.27 -3.74
N GLU A 55 5.56 -1.01 -3.09
CA GLU A 55 5.62 -0.42 -1.74
C GLU A 55 4.91 0.95 -1.65
N ALA A 56 4.98 1.77 -2.72
CA ALA A 56 4.31 3.08 -2.76
C ALA A 56 2.78 2.95 -2.76
N THR A 57 2.25 2.00 -3.52
CA THR A 57 0.81 1.68 -3.54
C THR A 57 0.38 1.10 -2.19
N ALA A 58 1.20 0.22 -1.61
CA ALA A 58 0.97 -0.34 -0.28
C ALA A 58 0.87 0.73 0.81
N ALA A 59 1.76 1.73 0.79
CA ALA A 59 1.78 2.83 1.74
C ALA A 59 0.43 3.57 1.80
N GLY A 60 -0.14 3.92 0.65
CA GLY A 60 -1.44 4.60 0.58
C GLY A 60 -2.60 3.76 1.13
N PHE A 61 -2.56 2.43 0.95
CA PHE A 61 -3.54 1.52 1.55
C PHE A 61 -3.41 1.43 3.07
N TYR A 62 -2.19 1.36 3.60
CA TYR A 62 -1.96 1.38 5.03
C TYR A 62 -2.41 2.69 5.70
N GLU A 63 -2.16 3.84 5.06
CA GLU A 63 -2.65 5.14 5.55
C GLU A 63 -4.18 5.16 5.64
N ARG A 64 -4.86 4.67 4.60
CA ARG A 64 -6.32 4.54 4.59
C ARG A 64 -6.82 3.58 5.66
N ALA A 65 -6.14 2.46 5.87
CA ALA A 65 -6.50 1.51 6.93
C ALA A 65 -6.45 2.18 8.31
N MET A 66 -5.39 2.95 8.58
CA MET A 66 -5.27 3.72 9.82
C MET A 66 -6.38 4.76 9.96
N ALA A 67 -6.71 5.49 8.89
CA ALA A 67 -7.81 6.45 8.88
C ALA A 67 -9.18 5.80 9.12
N ALA A 68 -9.38 4.56 8.67
CA ALA A 68 -10.59 3.76 8.88
C ALA A 68 -10.71 3.17 10.30
N GLY A 69 -9.76 3.45 11.20
CA GLY A 69 -9.81 3.01 12.60
C GLY A 69 -9.12 1.68 12.88
N LEU A 70 -8.18 1.25 12.04
CA LEU A 70 -7.32 0.07 12.30
C LEU A 70 -6.62 0.16 13.68
N ASP A 71 -6.37 1.37 14.18
CA ASP A 71 -5.79 1.65 15.49
C ASP A 71 -6.53 0.95 16.64
N GLY A 72 -7.87 0.84 16.57
CA GLY A 72 -8.69 0.17 17.58
C GLY A 72 -8.62 -1.37 17.52
N ALA A 73 -8.42 -1.95 16.34
CA ALA A 73 -8.41 -3.39 16.13
C ALA A 73 -7.02 -4.03 16.27
N VAL A 74 -5.94 -3.25 16.07
CA VAL A 74 -4.56 -3.79 15.98
C VAL A 74 -3.64 -3.31 17.11
N ARG A 75 -4.20 -2.63 18.13
CA ARG A 75 -3.46 -2.22 19.35
C ARG A 75 -2.76 -3.37 20.10
N GLN A 76 -2.99 -4.64 19.74
CA GLN A 76 -2.31 -5.74 20.40
C GLN A 76 -0.95 -6.16 19.81
N ARG A 77 -0.61 -6.07 18.50
CA ARG A 77 0.62 -6.76 18.01
C ARG A 77 1.40 -6.24 16.77
N GLY A 78 1.41 -4.95 16.39
CA GLY A 78 2.53 -4.49 15.52
C GLY A 78 2.34 -3.35 14.50
N VAL A 79 1.22 -2.65 14.46
CA VAL A 79 1.03 -1.55 13.48
C VAL A 79 1.95 -0.34 13.73
N SER A 80 2.43 -0.13 14.96
CA SER A 80 3.37 0.98 15.25
C SER A 80 4.67 0.90 14.46
N GLU A 81 5.21 -0.29 14.21
CA GLU A 81 6.43 -0.46 13.40
C GLU A 81 6.17 -0.15 11.92
N ILE A 82 5.01 -0.54 11.40
CA ILE A 82 4.60 -0.25 10.02
C ILE A 82 4.35 1.24 9.84
N ALA A 83 3.59 1.89 10.73
CA ALA A 83 3.37 3.33 10.70
C ALA A 83 4.69 4.12 10.77
N ARG A 84 5.63 3.67 11.61
CA ARG A 84 6.98 4.27 11.70
C ARG A 84 7.79 4.10 10.41
N ARG A 85 7.70 2.93 9.77
CA ARG A 85 8.39 2.64 8.49
C ARG A 85 7.79 3.44 7.34
N LEU A 86 6.47 3.57 7.27
CA LEU A 86 5.79 4.40 6.27
C LEU A 86 6.12 5.88 6.43
N GLY A 87 6.08 6.41 7.65
CA GLY A 87 6.51 7.78 7.96
C GLY A 87 7.97 8.08 7.58
N ALA A 88 8.84 7.06 7.49
CA ALA A 88 10.19 7.21 6.99
C ALA A 88 10.26 7.21 5.45
N LEU A 89 9.41 6.44 4.76
CA LEU A 89 9.36 6.37 3.30
C LEU A 89 8.78 7.64 2.65
N THR A 90 7.71 8.22 3.21
CA THR A 90 7.17 9.52 2.73
C THR A 90 8.22 10.63 2.77
N LYS A 91 9.20 10.56 3.69
CA LYS A 91 10.27 11.55 3.79
C LYS A 91 11.34 11.41 2.69
N GLN A 92 11.43 10.25 2.03
CA GLN A 92 12.45 9.95 1.01
C GLN A 92 12.05 10.38 -0.41
N GLU A 93 10.77 10.66 -0.69
CA GLU A 93 10.32 11.09 -2.02
C GLU A 93 10.47 12.60 -2.28
N SER A 94 10.95 13.39 -1.32
CA SER A 94 11.18 14.84 -1.49
C SER A 94 12.63 15.26 -1.78
N VAL A 95 13.59 14.34 -1.93
CA VAL A 95 14.95 14.67 -2.38
C VAL A 95 15.15 14.11 -3.79
N GLY A 96 14.51 14.75 -4.78
CA GLY A 96 14.61 14.23 -6.15
C GLY A 96 14.10 15.11 -7.28
N LYS A 97 13.95 16.44 -7.10
CA LYS A 97 13.65 17.35 -8.23
C LYS A 97 14.32 18.70 -8.03
N CYS A 98 15.47 18.91 -8.68
CA CYS A 98 15.88 20.18 -9.32
C CYS A 98 17.29 20.04 -9.92
N THR A 99 17.36 19.60 -11.17
CA THR A 99 18.44 20.02 -12.07
C THR A 99 17.80 20.70 -13.28
N PRO A 100 17.94 22.02 -13.45
CA PRO A 100 17.44 22.68 -14.64
C PRO A 100 18.32 22.35 -15.84
N HIS A 101 17.63 22.02 -16.93
CA HIS A 101 18.08 21.91 -18.32
C HIS A 101 19.25 22.86 -18.66
N ARG A 102 20.42 22.32 -19.04
CA ARG A 102 21.41 23.11 -19.79
C ARG A 102 20.93 23.20 -21.24
N ASN A 103 20.49 24.39 -21.61
CA ASN A 103 20.22 24.81 -22.97
C ASN A 103 21.56 25.10 -23.67
N THR A 104 22.03 24.21 -24.54
CA THR A 104 23.16 24.47 -25.45
C THR A 104 22.63 25.13 -26.72
N GLY A 105 22.49 26.45 -26.70
CA GLY A 105 22.36 27.25 -27.92
C GLY A 105 23.73 27.46 -28.60
N PRO A 106 23.80 27.52 -29.93
CA PRO A 106 25.07 27.66 -30.64
C PRO A 106 25.61 29.09 -30.54
N ARG A 107 26.88 29.22 -30.11
CA ARG A 107 27.62 30.48 -30.14
C ARG A 107 28.18 30.69 -31.55
N ILE A 108 27.49 31.54 -32.30
CA ILE A 108 28.02 32.24 -33.49
C ILE A 108 29.09 33.21 -33.01
N GLU A 109 30.32 33.07 -33.50
CA GLU A 109 31.42 34.02 -33.28
C GLU A 109 31.69 34.75 -34.62
N PRO A 110 31.90 36.09 -34.63
CA PRO A 110 32.27 36.85 -35.81
C PRO A 110 33.76 36.75 -36.17
#